data_AF-A0A101HAI9-F1
#
_entry.id   AF-A0A101HAI9-F1
#
_cell.length_a   1.000
_cell.length_b   1.000
_cell.length_c   1.000
_cell.angle_alpha   90.00
_cell.angle_beta   90.00
_cell.angle_gamma   90.00
#
_symmetry.space_group_name_H-M   'P 1'
#
loop_
_entity.id
_entity.type
_entity.pdbx_description
1 polymer ?
#
loop_
_entity_poly.entity_id
_entity_poly.type
_entity_poly.pdbx_seq_one_letter_code
_entity_poly.pdbx_strand_id
1 'polypeptide(L)' 'MMNRDLNLNKSEKEIFEFTLDSIPDAITVIGTNYMTIFFNKVSESYFDVKKGTLSVKISDPFFPIRYCQK' A
#
# COMPACT_ATOMS: atom_id res chain seq x y z
N MET A 1 -13.90 7.39 4.08
CA MET A 1 -13.40 7.76 5.43
C MET A 1 -12.29 6.76 5.78
N MET A 2 -11.02 7.14 5.63
CA MET A 2 -9.85 6.26 5.84
C MET A 2 -9.63 6.03 7.34
N ASN A 3 -9.56 4.77 7.78
CA ASN A 3 -9.24 4.41 9.16
C ASN A 3 -7.70 4.44 9.39
N ARG A 4 -7.26 5.50 10.08
CA ARG A 4 -6.54 5.47 11.37
C ARG A 4 -5.12 4.90 11.57
N ASP A 5 -4.35 4.53 10.56
CA ASP A 5 -2.95 4.11 10.84
C ASP A 5 -1.87 5.14 10.41
N LEU A 6 -2.22 6.15 9.60
CA LEU A 6 -1.31 7.26 9.27
C LEU A 6 -1.91 8.58 9.80
N ASN A 7 -1.38 9.06 10.92
CA ASN A 7 -1.71 10.40 11.47
C ASN A 7 -0.96 11.49 10.68
N LEU A 8 -1.22 11.56 9.37
CA LEU A 8 -0.66 12.60 8.50
C LEU A 8 -1.72 13.67 8.25
N ASN A 9 -1.32 14.93 8.38
CA ASN A 9 -2.12 16.04 7.89
C ASN A 9 -2.13 16.06 6.35
N LYS A 10 -2.95 16.94 5.75
CA LYS A 10 -3.12 16.98 4.28
C LYS A 10 -1.80 17.20 3.53
N SER A 11 -0.96 18.12 4.00
CA SER A 11 0.32 18.43 3.35
C SER A 11 1.32 17.28 3.50
N GLU A 12 1.40 16.69 4.69
CA GLU A 12 2.25 15.52 4.94
C GLU A 12 1.82 14.32 4.09
N LYS A 13 0.51 14.13 3.92
CA LYS A 13 -0.04 13.08 3.06
C LYS A 13 0.34 13.30 1.59
N GLU A 14 0.22 14.53 1.07
CA GLU A 14 0.60 14.84 -0.30
C GLU A 14 2.10 14.58 -0.55
N ILE A 15 2.97 15.00 0.37
CA ILE A 15 4.42 14.75 0.28
C ILE A 15 4.71 13.24 0.34
N PHE A 16 4.05 12.53 1.26
CA PHE A 16 4.20 11.09 1.41
C PHE A 16 3.81 10.34 0.12
N GLU A 17 2.62 10.63 -0.43
CA GLU A 17 2.12 10.00 -1.64
C GLU A 17 3.00 10.33 -2.85
N PHE A 18 3.41 11.60 -3.00
CA PHE A 18 4.30 12.04 -4.08
C PHE A 18 5.66 11.33 -4.03
N THR A 19 6.25 11.23 -2.84
CA THR A 19 7.56 10.60 -2.63
C THR A 19 7.50 9.13 -3.01
N LEU A 20 6.52 8.37 -2.50
CA LEU A 20 6.43 6.94 -2.76
C LEU A 20 6.02 6.61 -4.20
N ASP A 21 5.22 7.46 -4.84
CA ASP A 21 4.85 7.30 -6.25
C ASP A 21 6.01 7.57 -7.22
N SER A 22 7.03 8.30 -6.79
CA SER A 22 8.23 8.56 -7.61
C SER A 22 9.20 7.38 -7.65
N ILE A 23 9.05 6.41 -6.74
CA ILE A 23 9.93 5.24 -6.64
C ILE A 23 9.51 4.21 -7.70
N PRO A 24 10.45 3.69 -8.52
CA PRO A 24 10.14 2.74 -9.59
C PRO A 24 9.81 1.32 -9.09
N ASP A 25 10.13 1.01 -7.84
CA ASP A 25 9.81 -0.28 -7.23
C ASP A 25 8.36 -0.32 -6.71
N ALA A 26 7.75 -1.50 -6.69
CA ALA A 26 6.44 -1.71 -6.08
C ALA A 26 6.53 -1.61 -4.56
N ILE A 27 5.82 -0.63 -3.96
CA ILE A 27 5.77 -0.40 -2.51
C ILE A 27 4.34 -0.50 -2.01
N THR A 28 4.13 -1.33 -1.00
CA THR A 28 2.86 -1.47 -0.27
C THR A 28 3.09 -1.24 1.21
N VAL A 29 2.28 -0.39 1.83
CA VAL A 29 2.34 -0.11 3.27
C VAL A 29 1.18 -0.80 3.97
N ILE A 30 1.50 -1.52 5.04
CA ILE A 30 0.59 -2.41 5.75
C ILE A 30 0.47 -1.93 7.18
N GLY A 31 -0.76 -1.82 7.69
CA GLY A 31 -1.03 -1.50 9.08
C GLY A 31 -0.79 -2.67 10.01
N THR A 32 -0.71 -2.38 11.31
CA THR A 32 -0.55 -3.40 12.36
C THR A 32 -1.76 -4.35 12.45
N ASN A 33 -2.90 -3.95 11.87
CA ASN A 33 -4.12 -4.74 11.70
C ASN A 33 -4.09 -5.66 10.45
N TYR A 34 -2.95 -5.75 9.75
CA TYR A 34 -2.77 -6.49 8.49
C TYR A 34 -3.66 -5.99 7.32
N MET A 35 -4.18 -4.77 7.43
CA MET A 35 -4.88 -4.09 6.34
C MET A 35 -3.88 -3.27 5.54
N THR A 36 -4.07 -3.23 4.23
CA THR A 36 -3.27 -2.35 3.38
C THR A 36 -3.67 -0.89 3.59
N ILE A 37 -2.69 -0.04 3.87
CA ILE A 37 -2.88 1.40 4.07
C ILE A 37 -2.58 2.17 2.78
N PHE A 38 -1.61 1.71 1.98
CA PHE A 38 -1.17 2.41 0.79
C PHE A 38 -0.55 1.47 -0.25
N PHE A 39 -0.81 1.78 -1.51
CA PHE A 39 -0.15 1.24 -2.70
C PHE A 39 0.44 2.41 -3.48
N ASN A 40 1.73 2.38 -3.84
CA ASN A 40 2.27 3.33 -4.82
C ASN A 40 1.82 2.96 -6.24
N LYS A 41 1.95 3.87 -7.21
CA LYS A 41 1.55 3.66 -8.61
C LYS A 41 2.05 2.36 -9.25
N VAL A 42 3.27 1.96 -8.91
CA VAL A 42 3.87 0.74 -9.44
C VAL A 42 3.19 -0.49 -8.85
N SER A 43 2.96 -0.50 -7.53
CA SER A 43 2.23 -1.59 -6.86
C SER A 43 0.77 -1.68 -7.29
N GLU A 44 0.10 -0.56 -7.55
CA GLU A 44 -1.24 -0.54 -8.16
C GLU A 44 -1.26 -1.29 -9.49
N SER A 45 -0.29 -1.01 -10.35
CA SER A 45 -0.15 -1.67 -11.66
C SER A 45 0.23 -3.15 -11.53
N TYR A 46 1.11 -3.48 -10.58
CA TYR A 46 1.58 -4.85 -10.36
C TYR A 46 0.49 -5.77 -9.82
N PHE A 47 -0.35 -5.29 -8.90
CA PHE A 47 -1.42 -6.07 -8.29
C PHE A 47 -2.79 -5.87 -8.97
N ASP A 48 -2.87 -5.02 -9.98
CA ASP A 48 -4.13 -4.59 -10.63
C ASP A 48 -5.17 -4.05 -9.62
N VAL A 49 -4.70 -3.19 -8.71
CA VAL A 49 -5.50 -2.55 -7.65
C VAL A 49 -5.49 -1.03 -7.80
N LYS A 50 -6.56 -0.37 -7.34
CA LYS A 50 -6.65 1.10 -7.32
C LYS A 50 -6.58 1.65 -5.89
N LYS A 51 -5.91 2.79 -5.72
CA LYS A 51 -5.92 3.64 -4.52
C LYS A 51 -7.37 3.94 -4.14
N GLY A 52 -7.74 3.58 -2.91
CA GLY A 52 -9.10 3.68 -2.39
C GLY A 52 -9.79 2.34 -2.16
N THR A 53 -9.30 1.25 -2.77
CA THR A 53 -9.75 -0.12 -2.48
C THR A 53 -9.03 -0.66 -1.24
N LEU A 54 -9.20 0.03 -0.10
CA LEU A 54 -8.40 -0.09 1.13
C LEU A 54 -8.74 -1.31 2.02
N SER A 55 -9.32 -2.35 1.45
CA SER A 55 -9.77 -3.51 2.23
C SER A 55 -9.18 -4.82 1.71
N VAL A 56 -7.98 -4.78 1.13
CA VAL A 56 -7.23 -6.00 0.80
C VAL A 56 -6.53 -6.45 2.08
N LYS A 57 -7.11 -7.48 2.72
CA LYS A 57 -6.48 -8.16 3.86
C LYS A 57 -5.40 -9.07 3.31
N ILE A 58 -4.18 -8.92 3.81
CA ILE A 58 -3.01 -9.65 3.31
C ILE A 58 -3.05 -11.15 3.68
N SER A 59 -4.07 -11.58 4.43
CA SER A 59 -4.36 -12.99 4.65
C SER A 59 -4.93 -13.73 3.43
N ASP A 60 -5.34 -13.03 2.38
CA ASP A 60 -5.70 -13.67 1.10
C ASP A 60 -4.45 -13.99 0.27
N PRO A 61 -4.45 -15.05 -0.55
CA PRO A 61 -3.29 -15.57 -1.30
C PRO A 61 -2.73 -14.61 -2.39
N PHE A 62 -3.12 -13.33 -2.35
CA PHE A 62 -2.67 -12.26 -3.22
C PHE A 62 -1.17 -12.00 -3.15
N PHE A 63 -0.55 -12.27 -1.99
CA PHE A 63 0.90 -12.38 -1.91
C PHE A 63 1.27 -13.84 -2.12
N PRO A 64 1.77 -14.24 -3.31
CA PRO A 64 2.33 -15.56 -3.44
C PRO A 64 3.47 -15.64 -2.42
N ILE A 65 3.35 -16.58 -1.47
CA ILE A 65 4.36 -16.95 -0.46
C ILE A 65 5.70 -17.38 -1.12
N ARG A 66 5.80 -17.31 -2.46
CA ARG A 66 6.90 -17.79 -3.29
C ARG A 66 8.10 -16.85 -3.41
N TYR A 67 8.02 -15.59 -2.95
CA TYR A 67 9.15 -14.65 -3.06
C TYR A 67 10.02 -14.57 -1.80
N CYS A 68 9.70 -15.31 -0.74
CA CYS A 68 10.54 -15.45 0.45
C CYS A 68 10.74 -16.93 0.79
N GLN A 69 11.30 -17.69 -0.14
CA GLN A 69 11.95 -18.97 0.17
C GLN A 69 13.31 -19.03 -0.50
N LYS A 70 14.33 -18.76 0.33
CA LYS A 70 15.77 -18.99 0.18
C LYS A 70 16.51 -18.33 -0.99
#